data_AF-A0A8R7UNH3-F1
#
_entry.id   AF-A0A8R7UNH3-F1
#
_cell.length_a   1.000
_cell.length_b   1.000
_cell.length_c   1.000
_cell.angle_alpha   90.00
_cell.angle_beta   90.00
_cell.angle_gamma   90.00
#
_symmetry.space_group_name_H-M   'P 1'
#
loop_
_entity.id
_entity.type
_entity.pdbx_description
1 polymer ?
#
loop_
_entity_poly.entity_id
_entity_poly.type
_entity_poly.pdbx_seq_one_letter_code
_entity_poly.pdbx_strand_id
1 'polypeptide(L)'
;MMLYEIHSHAQIQDLQARSDELGHPEDIMHVKLVSLESVRIACESYELLCPLIKGFVFWACPELENLSVVARLSLEIKMLEHDALPQLKVQEAKLEQGALEALLLMKNSAIMLLDLRKRFMLALGVLLAEDDLVLAQVKKLSIMLKDTADHVLKGNGNIAWLEERVLSLVQLVTAVLETPCIVGYDSSSRALRGSGINGRSSEDATSSGALHPSSPLRCAW
;
A
#
# COMPACT_ATOMS: atom_id res chain seq x y z
N MET A 1 -23.17 16.63 -9.63
CA MET A 1 -22.08 15.73 -9.17
C MET A 1 -21.62 16.15 -7.78
N MET A 2 -21.83 15.30 -6.77
CA MET A 2 -21.35 15.54 -5.40
C MET A 2 -20.07 14.73 -5.16
N LEU A 3 -19.04 15.36 -4.59
CA LEU A 3 -17.76 14.74 -4.26
C LEU A 3 -17.62 14.69 -2.73
N TYR A 4 -17.35 13.51 -2.20
CA TYR A 4 -17.06 13.28 -0.78
C TYR A 4 -15.61 12.81 -0.64
N GLU A 5 -14.76 13.64 -0.05
CA GLU A 5 -13.35 13.29 0.18
C GLU A 5 -13.17 12.64 1.54
N ILE A 6 -12.56 11.45 1.55
CA ILE A 6 -12.30 10.67 2.74
C ILE A 6 -10.79 10.62 2.99
N HIS A 7 -10.40 11.04 4.19
CA HIS A 7 -9.02 11.07 4.68
C HIS A 7 -8.83 10.21 5.94
N SER A 8 -9.92 9.65 6.46
CA SER A 8 -9.94 8.93 7.73
C SER A 8 -11.00 7.85 7.74
N HIS A 9 -10.80 6.82 8.57
CA HIS A 9 -11.81 5.80 8.81
C HIS A 9 -13.07 6.35 9.48
N ALA A 10 -12.92 7.34 10.37
CA ALA A 10 -14.07 8.00 11.00
C ALA A 10 -15.02 8.63 9.95
N GLN A 11 -14.48 9.23 8.90
CA GLN A 11 -15.31 9.76 7.80
C GLN A 11 -16.02 8.66 7.00
N ILE A 12 -15.47 7.45 6.91
CA ILE A 12 -16.18 6.30 6.31
C ILE A 12 -17.35 5.90 7.21
N GLN A 13 -17.14 5.85 8.53
CA GLN A 13 -18.20 5.55 9.49
C GLN A 13 -19.34 6.58 9.43
N ASP A 14 -19.00 7.87 9.41
CA ASP A 14 -19.98 8.95 9.28
C ASP A 14 -20.76 8.86 7.97
N LEU A 15 -20.07 8.53 6.87
CA LEU A 15 -20.70 8.35 5.56
C LEU A 15 -21.65 7.15 5.55
N GLN A 16 -21.25 6.04 6.19
CA GLN A 16 -22.10 4.86 6.32
C GLN A 16 -23.33 5.13 7.20
N ALA A 17 -23.17 5.82 8.32
CA ALA A 17 -24.28 6.16 9.22
C ALA A 17 -25.34 7.04 8.53
N ARG A 18 -24.91 7.82 7.53
CA ARG A 18 -25.78 8.73 6.76
C ARG A 18 -26.24 8.14 5.43
N SER A 19 -25.88 6.89 5.09
CA SER A 19 -26.16 6.33 3.76
C SER A 19 -27.66 6.27 3.45
N ASP A 20 -28.48 5.99 4.46
CA ASP A 20 -29.93 5.89 4.32
C ASP A 20 -30.58 7.27 4.10
N GLU A 21 -30.04 8.31 4.75
CA GLU A 21 -30.46 9.71 4.57
C GLU A 21 -30.02 10.27 3.22
N LEU A 22 -28.83 9.86 2.76
CA LEU A 22 -28.25 10.20 1.47
C LEU A 22 -28.85 9.35 0.33
N GLY A 23 -29.92 8.60 0.60
CA GLY A 23 -30.60 7.70 -0.33
C GLY A 23 -30.82 8.27 -1.73
N HIS A 24 -30.79 7.37 -2.73
CA HIS A 24 -30.98 7.61 -4.18
C HIS A 24 -30.75 9.07 -4.62
N PRO A 25 -29.50 9.56 -4.58
CA PRO A 25 -29.21 10.92 -5.00
C PRO A 25 -29.60 11.09 -6.47
N GLU A 26 -30.10 12.26 -6.84
CA GLU A 26 -30.48 12.59 -8.22
C GLU A 26 -29.29 12.49 -9.19
N ASP A 27 -28.07 12.61 -8.65
CA ASP A 27 -26.79 12.53 -9.34
C ASP A 27 -25.89 11.43 -8.74
N ILE A 28 -24.91 10.96 -9.53
CA ILE A 28 -23.84 10.08 -9.02
C ILE A 28 -23.06 10.79 -7.90
N MET A 29 -22.92 10.11 -6.76
CA MET A 29 -22.08 10.51 -5.65
C MET A 29 -20.70 9.86 -5.78
N HIS A 30 -19.68 10.70 -5.95
CA HIS A 30 -18.29 10.27 -6.01
C HIS A 30 -17.68 10.30 -4.62
N VAL A 31 -17.16 9.17 -4.17
CA VAL A 31 -16.38 9.04 -2.95
C VAL A 31 -14.93 8.91 -3.34
N LYS A 32 -14.12 9.92 -3.00
CA LYS A 32 -12.69 9.95 -3.23
C LYS A 32 -11.98 9.59 -1.94
N LEU A 33 -11.48 8.36 -1.85
CA LEU A 33 -10.70 7.92 -0.71
C LEU A 33 -9.23 8.29 -0.92
N VAL A 34 -8.75 9.28 -0.18
CA VAL A 34 -7.39 9.80 -0.34
C VAL A 34 -6.41 9.03 0.53
N SER A 35 -6.72 8.89 1.81
CA SER A 35 -5.81 8.31 2.80
C SER A 35 -6.55 7.62 3.94
N LEU A 36 -5.82 6.77 4.66
CA LEU A 36 -6.20 6.25 5.96
C LEU A 36 -5.06 6.49 6.97
N GLU A 37 -5.44 6.55 8.23
CA GLU A 37 -4.57 6.79 9.38
C GLU A 37 -3.54 5.67 9.55
N SER A 38 -3.88 4.44 9.15
CA SER A 38 -2.93 3.33 9.18
C SER A 38 -3.34 2.16 8.26
N VAL A 39 -2.39 1.28 7.94
CA VAL A 39 -2.70 0.00 7.27
C VAL A 39 -3.65 -0.85 8.12
N ARG A 40 -3.50 -0.83 9.46
CA ARG A 40 -4.27 -1.66 10.39
C ARG A 40 -5.78 -1.53 10.23
N ILE A 41 -6.26 -0.33 9.93
CA ILE A 41 -7.69 -0.03 9.79
C ILE A 41 -8.20 -0.22 8.35
N ALA A 42 -7.34 -0.57 7.39
CA ALA A 42 -7.74 -0.70 5.99
C ALA A 42 -8.77 -1.82 5.78
N CYS A 43 -8.66 -2.93 6.51
CA CYS A 43 -9.63 -4.02 6.43
C CYS A 43 -11.02 -3.56 6.89
N GLU A 44 -11.10 -2.95 8.09
CA GLU A 44 -12.35 -2.42 8.64
C GLU A 44 -12.93 -1.34 7.71
N SER A 45 -12.09 -0.43 7.20
CA SER A 45 -12.48 0.61 6.25
C SER A 45 -13.07 0.03 4.96
N TYR A 46 -12.46 -1.03 4.42
CA TYR A 46 -12.97 -1.72 3.23
C TYR A 46 -14.32 -2.38 3.49
N GLU A 47 -14.48 -3.02 4.64
CA GLU A 47 -15.73 -3.69 5.02
C GLU A 47 -16.90 -2.71 5.18
N LEU A 48 -16.64 -1.48 5.64
CA LEU A 48 -17.68 -0.44 5.72
C LEU A 48 -17.98 0.18 4.35
N LEU A 49 -16.94 0.48 3.56
CA LEU A 49 -17.10 1.21 2.30
C LEU A 49 -17.58 0.31 1.15
N CYS A 50 -17.15 -0.95 1.10
CA CYS A 50 -17.45 -1.86 -0.02
C CYS A 50 -18.96 -2.10 -0.22
N PRO A 51 -19.76 -2.38 0.82
CA PRO A 51 -21.21 -2.51 0.68
C PRO A 51 -21.89 -1.23 0.22
N LEU A 52 -21.41 -0.05 0.64
CA LEU A 52 -21.95 1.23 0.18
C LEU A 52 -21.74 1.41 -1.31
N ILE A 53 -20.51 1.19 -1.80
CA ILE A 53 -20.20 1.40 -3.22
C ILE A 53 -20.82 0.32 -4.11
N LYS A 54 -20.87 -0.94 -3.67
CA LYS A 54 -21.44 -2.05 -4.47
C LYS A 54 -22.95 -2.20 -4.34
N GLY A 55 -23.52 -1.76 -3.22
CA GLY A 55 -24.95 -1.85 -2.93
C GLY A 55 -25.77 -0.77 -3.59
N PHE A 56 -25.17 0.37 -3.95
CA PHE A 56 -25.86 1.50 -4.55
C PHE A 56 -25.29 1.86 -5.92
N VAL A 57 -26.14 1.81 -6.96
CA VAL A 57 -25.75 2.11 -8.35
C VAL A 57 -25.29 3.57 -8.55
N PHE A 58 -25.69 4.46 -7.64
CA PHE A 58 -25.38 5.90 -7.72
C PHE A 58 -24.09 6.28 -7.00
N TRP A 59 -23.32 5.32 -6.48
CA TRP A 59 -22.10 5.58 -5.72
C TRP A 59 -20.89 5.07 -6.48
N ALA A 60 -19.84 5.88 -6.55
CA ALA A 60 -18.61 5.53 -7.24
C ALA A 60 -17.39 5.84 -6.37
N CYS A 61 -16.52 4.85 -6.19
CA CYS A 61 -15.22 5.01 -5.55
C CYS A 61 -14.14 4.31 -6.39
N PRO A 62 -13.43 5.03 -7.26
CA PRO A 62 -12.35 4.47 -8.07
C PRO A 62 -11.24 3.83 -7.22
N GLU A 63 -11.02 4.33 -6.01
CA GLU A 63 -9.97 3.87 -5.10
C GLU A 63 -10.36 2.61 -4.30
N LEU A 64 -11.56 2.08 -4.48
CA LEU A 64 -12.01 0.88 -3.76
C LEU A 64 -11.14 -0.34 -4.08
N GLU A 65 -10.59 -0.43 -5.30
CA GLU A 65 -9.65 -1.49 -5.67
C GLU A 65 -8.33 -1.36 -4.92
N ASN A 66 -7.79 -0.14 -4.80
CA ASN A 66 -6.59 0.14 -3.99
C ASN A 66 -6.84 -0.24 -2.54
N LEU A 67 -7.97 0.18 -1.98
CA LEU A 67 -8.36 -0.13 -0.61
C LEU A 67 -8.45 -1.64 -0.38
N SER A 68 -9.03 -2.38 -1.33
CA SER A 68 -9.13 -3.85 -1.26
C SER A 68 -7.76 -4.52 -1.15
N VAL A 69 -6.76 -4.04 -1.89
CA VAL A 69 -5.40 -4.60 -1.80
C VAL A 69 -4.77 -4.29 -0.44
N VAL A 70 -4.90 -3.06 0.06
CA VAL A 70 -4.36 -2.67 1.38
C VAL A 70 -5.09 -3.37 2.52
N ALA A 71 -6.40 -3.58 2.41
CA ALA A 71 -7.19 -4.38 3.34
C ALA A 71 -6.67 -5.81 3.44
N ARG A 72 -6.37 -6.44 2.30
CA ARG A 72 -5.77 -7.79 2.26
C ARG A 72 -4.36 -7.82 2.83
N LEU A 73 -3.55 -6.78 2.59
CA LEU A 73 -2.24 -6.63 3.25
C LEU A 73 -2.43 -6.56 4.77
N SER A 74 -3.33 -5.72 5.25
CA SER A 74 -3.62 -5.60 6.68
C SER A 74 -4.03 -6.94 7.29
N LEU A 75 -4.90 -7.69 6.61
CA LEU A 75 -5.38 -8.99 7.11
C LEU A 75 -4.24 -10.00 7.23
N GLU A 76 -3.42 -10.13 6.18
CA GLU A 76 -2.27 -11.03 6.16
C GLU A 76 -1.26 -10.68 7.27
N ILE A 77 -1.01 -9.40 7.51
CA ILE A 77 -0.06 -8.95 8.52
C ILE A 77 -0.62 -9.09 9.94
N LYS A 78 -1.92 -8.85 10.16
CA LYS A 78 -2.59 -9.13 11.44
C LYS A 78 -2.55 -10.62 11.78
N MET A 79 -2.71 -11.50 10.79
CA MET A 79 -2.57 -12.95 10.99
C MET A 79 -1.15 -13.31 11.46
N LEU A 80 -0.10 -12.69 10.91
CA LEU A 80 1.26 -12.87 11.41
C LEU A 80 1.43 -12.37 12.85
N GLU A 81 0.87 -11.21 13.17
CA GLU A 81 0.89 -10.60 14.52
C GLU A 81 0.26 -11.50 15.58
N HIS A 82 -0.86 -12.13 15.26
CA HIS A 82 -1.66 -12.92 16.21
C HIS A 82 -1.35 -14.41 16.23
N ASP A 83 -1.05 -15.02 15.07
CA ASP A 83 -1.00 -16.47 14.96
C ASP A 83 0.43 -17.01 14.80
N ALA A 84 1.31 -16.27 14.09
CA ALA A 84 2.68 -16.72 13.84
C ALA A 84 3.64 -16.28 14.93
N LEU A 85 3.73 -14.97 15.20
CA LEU A 85 4.75 -14.41 16.08
C LEU A 85 4.65 -14.89 17.54
N PRO A 86 3.45 -15.06 18.14
CA PRO A 86 3.35 -15.55 19.51
C PRO A 86 3.86 -16.98 19.67
N GLN A 87 3.57 -17.87 18.70
CA GLN A 87 4.05 -19.25 18.72
C GLN A 87 5.58 -19.31 18.74
N LEU A 88 6.25 -18.39 18.04
CA LEU A 88 7.71 -18.36 17.95
C LEU A 88 8.41 -17.68 19.13
N LYS A 89 7.65 -17.01 20.03
CA LYS A 89 8.22 -16.40 21.25
C LYS A 89 8.42 -17.40 22.40
N VAL A 90 7.71 -18.53 22.40
CA VAL A 90 7.67 -19.48 23.54
C VAL A 90 8.44 -20.76 23.21
N GLN A 91 9.61 -20.64 22.60
CA GLN A 91 10.37 -21.82 22.17
C GLN A 91 11.19 -22.40 23.31
N GLU A 92 10.95 -23.68 23.63
CA GLU A 92 11.83 -24.47 24.51
C GLU A 92 13.07 -24.97 23.75
N ALA A 93 13.86 -25.86 24.36
CA ALA A 93 15.11 -26.41 23.80
C ALA A 93 14.96 -27.10 22.42
N LYS A 94 13.74 -27.33 21.94
CA LYS A 94 13.41 -27.89 20.62
C LYS A 94 12.21 -27.16 20.03
N LEU A 95 12.18 -27.08 18.70
CA LEU A 95 11.04 -26.53 17.97
C LEU A 95 9.83 -27.46 18.10
N GLU A 96 8.77 -26.91 18.68
CA GLU A 96 7.49 -27.60 18.79
C GLU A 96 6.71 -27.57 17.47
N GLN A 97 5.67 -28.41 17.37
CA GLN A 97 4.81 -28.46 16.20
C GLN A 97 4.18 -27.09 15.87
N GLY A 98 3.73 -26.34 16.87
CA GLY A 98 3.19 -24.99 16.68
C GLY A 98 4.22 -24.01 16.12
N ALA A 99 5.49 -24.17 16.47
CA ALA A 99 6.59 -23.39 15.90
C ALA A 99 6.77 -23.68 14.41
N LEU A 100 6.71 -24.96 14.04
CA LEU A 100 6.85 -25.39 12.66
C LEU A 100 5.71 -24.84 11.79
N GLU A 101 4.48 -24.91 12.30
CA GLU A 101 3.29 -24.35 11.64
C GLU A 101 3.42 -22.84 11.46
N ALA A 102 3.87 -22.12 12.49
CA ALA A 102 4.13 -20.68 12.40
C ALA A 102 5.22 -20.33 11.37
N LEU A 103 6.30 -21.11 11.27
CA LEU A 103 7.35 -20.90 10.25
C LEU A 103 6.83 -21.15 8.83
N LEU A 104 6.00 -22.17 8.63
CA LEU A 104 5.35 -22.43 7.36
C LEU A 104 4.38 -21.30 6.99
N LEU A 105 3.61 -20.81 7.96
CA LEU A 105 2.73 -19.65 7.80
C LEU A 105 3.54 -18.43 7.38
N MET A 106 4.62 -18.09 8.08
CA MET A 106 5.51 -16.96 7.71
C MET A 106 6.02 -17.07 6.28
N LYS A 107 6.41 -18.27 5.84
CA LYS A 107 6.90 -18.50 4.48
C LYS A 107 5.81 -18.27 3.43
N ASN A 108 4.60 -18.74 3.69
CA ASN A 108 3.46 -18.53 2.80
C ASN A 108 3.05 -17.05 2.77
N SER A 109 3.00 -16.40 3.93
CA SER A 109 2.71 -14.97 4.04
C SER A 109 3.74 -14.13 3.32
N ALA A 110 5.03 -14.48 3.36
CA ALA A 110 6.06 -13.77 2.59
C ALA A 110 5.76 -13.74 1.09
N ILE A 111 5.27 -14.85 0.53
CA ILE A 111 4.86 -14.95 -0.88
C ILE A 111 3.62 -14.08 -1.13
N MET A 112 2.61 -14.19 -0.28
CA MET A 112 1.35 -13.42 -0.40
C MET A 112 1.60 -11.91 -0.31
N LEU A 113 2.41 -11.46 0.65
CA LEU A 113 2.77 -10.06 0.83
C LEU A 113 3.53 -9.50 -0.39
N LEU A 114 4.41 -10.29 -1.02
CA LEU A 114 5.08 -9.87 -2.26
C LEU A 114 4.11 -9.74 -3.44
N ASP A 115 3.13 -10.64 -3.55
CA ASP A 115 2.09 -10.55 -4.59
C ASP A 115 1.20 -9.33 -4.38
N LEU A 116 0.68 -9.15 -3.16
CA LEU A 116 -0.15 -8.00 -2.79
C LEU A 116 0.60 -6.68 -2.96
N ARG A 117 1.90 -6.63 -2.61
CA ARG A 117 2.76 -5.48 -2.88
C ARG A 117 2.77 -5.14 -4.36
N LYS A 118 2.99 -6.10 -5.25
CA LYS A 118 2.99 -5.86 -6.71
C LYS A 118 1.65 -5.34 -7.18
N ARG A 119 0.54 -5.92 -6.71
CA ARG A 119 -0.81 -5.43 -7.03
C ARG A 119 -1.00 -4.00 -6.56
N PHE A 120 -0.57 -3.66 -5.35
CA PHE A 120 -0.70 -2.32 -4.81
C PHE A 120 0.15 -1.31 -5.59
N MET A 121 1.37 -1.67 -6.00
CA MET A 121 2.18 -0.84 -6.91
C MET A 121 1.46 -0.54 -8.23
N LEU A 122 0.81 -1.55 -8.83
CA LEU A 122 0.06 -1.37 -10.08
C LEU A 122 -1.16 -0.49 -9.88
N ALA A 123 -1.87 -0.68 -8.77
CA ALA A 123 -3.11 0.03 -8.45
C ALA A 123 -2.86 1.52 -8.10
N LEU A 124 -1.73 1.82 -7.42
CA LEU A 124 -1.26 3.20 -7.19
C LEU A 124 -0.68 3.86 -8.45
N GLY A 125 -0.09 3.08 -9.34
CA GLY A 125 0.66 3.56 -10.51
C GLY A 125 2.16 3.69 -10.25
N VAL A 126 2.96 3.35 -11.26
CA VAL A 126 4.42 3.14 -11.17
C VAL A 126 5.19 4.34 -10.60
N LEU A 127 4.82 5.57 -10.98
CA LEU A 127 5.51 6.79 -10.52
C LEU A 127 5.37 7.05 -9.00
N LEU A 128 4.33 6.51 -8.36
CA LEU A 128 4.05 6.72 -6.94
C LEU A 128 4.56 5.56 -6.08
N ALA A 129 4.84 4.42 -6.71
CA ALA A 129 5.19 3.18 -6.03
C ALA A 129 6.63 3.14 -5.51
N GLU A 130 7.54 3.97 -6.02
CA GLU A 130 8.94 3.96 -5.62
C GLU A 130 9.19 4.60 -4.25
N ASP A 131 8.41 5.64 -3.90
CA ASP A 131 8.53 6.40 -2.65
C ASP A 131 7.48 6.00 -1.59
N ASP A 132 6.57 5.08 -1.90
CA ASP A 132 5.53 4.67 -0.96
C ASP A 132 6.09 3.85 0.20
N LEU A 133 5.84 4.34 1.42
CA LEU A 133 6.38 3.77 2.64
C LEU A 133 5.80 2.39 2.94
N VAL A 134 4.51 2.15 2.67
CA VAL A 134 3.87 0.83 2.87
C VAL A 134 4.52 -0.20 1.95
N LEU A 135 4.70 0.14 0.67
CA LEU A 135 5.36 -0.73 -0.31
C LEU A 135 6.81 -1.06 0.06
N ALA A 136 7.55 -0.09 0.60
CA ALA A 136 8.92 -0.30 1.08
C ALA A 136 8.96 -1.21 2.31
N GLN A 137 8.10 -0.97 3.29
CA GLN A 137 8.06 -1.75 4.52
C GLN A 137 7.54 -3.18 4.29
N VAL A 138 6.50 -3.37 3.46
CA VAL A 138 5.99 -4.70 3.07
C VAL A 138 7.06 -5.50 2.34
N LYS A 139 7.89 -4.86 1.50
CA LYS A 139 9.05 -5.52 0.88
C LYS A 139 10.02 -6.02 1.95
N LYS A 140 10.41 -5.14 2.88
CA LYS A 140 11.33 -5.50 3.97
C LYS A 140 10.77 -6.63 4.83
N LEU A 141 9.48 -6.57 5.18
CA LEU A 141 8.79 -7.59 5.98
C LEU A 141 8.81 -8.94 5.26
N SER A 142 8.37 -8.98 4.00
CA SER A 142 8.33 -10.23 3.22
C SER A 142 9.69 -10.92 3.08
N ILE A 143 10.76 -10.15 2.88
CA ILE A 143 12.15 -10.68 2.85
C ILE A 143 12.51 -11.27 4.22
N MET A 144 12.30 -10.51 5.30
CA MET A 144 12.66 -10.96 6.65
C MET A 144 11.88 -12.21 7.08
N LEU A 145 10.59 -12.30 6.75
CA LEU A 145 9.76 -13.49 7.01
C LEU A 145 10.33 -14.71 6.30
N LYS A 146 10.60 -14.59 4.99
CA LYS A 146 11.15 -15.68 4.17
C LYS A 146 12.52 -16.12 4.68
N ASP A 147 13.42 -15.18 4.91
CA ASP A 147 14.78 -15.47 5.37
C ASP A 147 14.76 -16.16 6.73
N THR A 148 13.90 -15.70 7.64
CA THR A 148 13.74 -16.33 8.96
C THR A 148 13.22 -17.76 8.82
N ALA A 149 12.13 -17.96 8.09
CA ALA A 149 11.55 -19.29 7.89
C ALA A 149 12.52 -20.24 7.18
N ASP A 150 13.15 -19.83 6.08
CA ASP A 150 14.09 -20.66 5.33
C ASP A 150 15.34 -21.01 6.17
N HIS A 151 15.83 -20.10 7.00
CA HIS A 151 17.00 -20.35 7.84
C HIS A 151 16.73 -21.41 8.90
N VAL A 152 15.59 -21.29 9.61
CA VAL A 152 15.20 -22.26 10.65
C VAL A 152 14.84 -23.61 10.05
N LEU A 153 14.03 -23.64 8.98
CA LEU A 153 13.58 -24.89 8.36
C LEU A 153 14.73 -25.69 7.71
N LYS A 154 15.84 -25.04 7.36
CA LYS A 154 17.06 -25.71 6.88
C LYS A 154 17.95 -26.24 8.00
N GLY A 155 17.59 -26.01 9.27
CA GLY A 155 18.36 -26.43 10.44
C GLY A 155 19.58 -25.55 10.75
N ASN A 156 19.64 -24.34 10.19
CA ASN A 156 20.82 -23.47 10.30
C ASN A 156 20.75 -22.49 11.48
N GLY A 157 19.59 -22.33 12.13
CA GLY A 157 19.37 -21.39 13.24
C GLY A 157 19.28 -22.08 14.60
N ASN A 158 19.90 -21.48 15.62
CA ASN A 158 19.64 -21.83 17.02
C ASN A 158 18.47 -21.01 17.58
N ILE A 159 17.94 -21.43 18.73
CA ILE A 159 16.77 -20.78 19.36
C ILE A 159 17.03 -19.31 19.68
N ALA A 160 18.20 -18.98 20.24
CA ALA A 160 18.57 -17.61 20.57
C ALA A 160 18.53 -16.66 19.34
N TRP A 161 19.02 -17.14 18.19
CA TRP A 161 18.95 -16.37 16.94
C TRP A 161 17.49 -16.18 16.48
N LEU A 162 16.65 -17.20 16.64
CA LEU A 162 15.23 -17.11 16.28
C LEU A 162 14.50 -16.10 17.19
N GLU A 163 14.76 -16.11 18.50
CA GLU A 163 14.18 -15.16 19.45
C GLU A 163 14.50 -13.69 19.09
N GLU A 164 15.77 -13.39 18.79
CA GLU A 164 16.20 -12.05 18.35
C GLU A 164 15.52 -11.64 17.03
N ARG A 165 15.38 -12.59 16.11
CA ARG A 165 14.69 -12.37 14.83
C ARG A 165 13.21 -12.14 15.00
N VAL A 166 12.55 -12.88 15.89
CA VAL A 166 11.13 -12.70 16.20
C VAL A 166 10.88 -11.31 16.80
N LEU A 167 11.77 -10.82 17.67
CA LEU A 167 11.66 -9.46 18.20
C LEU A 167 11.73 -8.40 17.09
N SER A 168 12.67 -8.55 16.16
CA SER A 168 12.80 -7.66 15.00
C SER A 168 11.57 -7.72 14.09
N LEU A 169 11.00 -8.92 13.89
CA LEU A 169 9.79 -9.11 13.11
C LEU A 169 8.56 -8.47 13.76
N VAL A 170 8.41 -8.59 15.08
CA VAL A 170 7.33 -7.92 15.83
C VAL A 170 7.38 -6.42 15.61
N GLN A 171 8.56 -5.80 15.78
CA GLN A 171 8.72 -4.36 15.55
C GLN A 171 8.36 -3.95 14.12
N LEU A 172 8.77 -4.75 13.12
CA LEU A 172 8.49 -4.46 11.72
C LEU A 172 7.01 -4.66 11.36
N VAL A 173 6.36 -5.70 11.89
CA VAL A 173 4.92 -5.95 11.74
C VAL A 173 4.13 -4.78 12.31
N THR A 174 4.44 -4.35 13.54
CA THR A 174 3.80 -3.19 14.17
C THR A 174 4.02 -1.92 13.34
N ALA A 175 5.25 -1.65 12.91
CA ALA A 175 5.55 -0.48 12.08
C ALA A 175 4.75 -0.46 10.75
N VAL A 176 4.61 -1.61 10.08
CA VAL A 176 3.82 -1.70 8.84
C VAL A 176 2.34 -1.44 9.12
N LEU A 177 1.80 -2.05 10.17
CA LEU A 177 0.40 -1.89 10.54
C LEU A 177 0.06 -0.45 10.95
N GLU A 178 0.98 0.26 11.59
CA GLU A 178 0.80 1.65 12.03
C GLU A 178 1.09 2.69 10.94
N THR A 179 1.66 2.27 9.80
CA THR A 179 2.01 3.20 8.72
C THR A 179 0.74 3.78 8.07
N PRO A 180 0.59 5.12 8.00
CA PRO A 180 -0.48 5.76 7.23
C PRO A 180 -0.40 5.34 5.76
N CYS A 181 -1.55 5.10 5.13
CA CYS A 181 -1.57 4.63 3.74
C CYS A 181 -2.33 5.60 2.84
N ILE A 182 -1.75 5.90 1.69
CA ILE A 182 -2.39 6.66 0.62
C ILE A 182 -3.12 5.64 -0.26
N VAL A 183 -4.40 5.89 -0.49
CA VAL A 183 -5.27 4.97 -1.25
C VAL A 183 -5.75 5.63 -2.56
N GLY A 184 -5.73 6.96 -2.62
CA GLY A 184 -6.05 7.77 -3.80
C GLY A 184 -5.14 8.98 -3.92
N TYR A 185 -4.92 9.45 -5.14
CA TYR A 185 -4.11 10.65 -5.39
C TYR A 185 -4.92 11.71 -6.15
N ASP A 186 -4.86 12.95 -5.65
CA ASP A 186 -5.40 14.08 -6.40
C ASP A 186 -4.44 14.46 -7.53
N SER A 187 -4.89 14.31 -8.77
CA SER A 187 -4.15 14.75 -9.97
C SER A 187 -3.76 16.24 -9.90
N SER A 188 -4.46 17.06 -9.11
CA SER A 188 -4.19 18.48 -8.89
C SER A 188 -2.89 18.75 -8.11
N SER A 189 -2.41 17.80 -7.32
CA SER A 189 -1.20 17.95 -6.49
C SER A 189 0.11 17.95 -7.30
N ARG A 190 0.05 17.67 -8.62
CA ARG A 190 1.20 17.83 -9.53
C ARG A 190 1.54 19.31 -9.79
N ALA A 191 0.55 20.21 -9.73
CA ALA A 191 0.76 21.62 -10.06
C ALA A 191 1.60 22.36 -9.00
N LEU A 192 1.56 21.93 -7.73
CA LEU A 192 2.24 22.61 -6.63
C LEU A 192 3.68 22.13 -6.40
N ARG A 193 4.06 20.94 -6.90
CA ARG A 193 5.43 20.41 -6.79
C ARG A 193 6.31 20.68 -8.02
N GLY A 194 5.74 21.13 -9.14
CA GLY A 194 6.48 21.46 -10.37
C GLY A 194 7.01 22.89 -10.48
N SER A 195 6.76 23.78 -9.49
CA SER A 195 7.03 25.22 -9.63
C SER A 195 8.20 25.77 -8.77
N GLY A 196 8.92 24.93 -8.03
CA GLY A 196 10.26 25.26 -7.53
C GLY A 196 11.19 24.17 -8.03
N ILE A 197 12.17 24.41 -8.91
CA ILE A 197 13.27 25.35 -8.80
C ILE A 197 13.81 25.53 -10.23
N ASN A 198 13.91 26.78 -10.71
CA ASN A 198 14.96 27.20 -11.65
C ASN A 198 14.97 28.73 -11.75
N GLY A 199 15.35 29.36 -10.63
CA GLY A 199 15.97 30.68 -10.69
C GLY A 199 17.47 30.48 -10.93
N ARG A 200 17.93 30.62 -12.17
CA ARG A 200 19.34 30.95 -12.42
C ARG A 200 19.45 31.94 -13.57
N SER A 201 20.10 33.04 -13.21
CA SER A 201 20.32 34.27 -13.96
C SER A 201 20.94 34.08 -15.35
N SER A 202 20.43 34.90 -16.27
CA SER A 202 21.15 35.81 -17.16
C SER A 202 22.67 35.66 -17.24
N GLU A 203 23.18 35.40 -18.45
CA GLU A 203 24.37 36.07 -19.01
C GLU A 203 24.45 35.82 -20.53
N ASP A 204 24.99 36.84 -21.21
CA ASP A 204 24.85 37.20 -22.62
C ASP A 204 25.63 36.35 -23.64
N ALA A 205 25.23 36.48 -24.91
CA ALA A 205 26.03 37.01 -26.03
C ALA A 205 26.02 36.18 -27.34
N THR A 206 25.50 36.81 -28.41
CA THR A 206 25.97 36.88 -29.83
C THR A 206 26.47 35.61 -30.57
N SER A 207 26.33 35.38 -31.87
CA SER A 207 25.71 36.03 -33.05
C SER A 207 26.04 35.14 -34.27
N SER A 208 25.11 35.07 -35.23
CA SER A 208 25.26 34.90 -36.70
C SER A 208 25.54 33.55 -37.39
N GLY A 209 24.61 33.26 -38.32
CA GLY A 209 24.84 32.67 -39.66
C GLY A 209 24.40 31.21 -39.83
N ALA A 210 23.79 30.73 -40.91
CA ALA A 210 23.16 31.29 -42.12
C ALA A 210 22.46 30.10 -42.84
N LEU A 211 21.44 30.39 -43.66
CA LEU A 211 20.99 29.64 -44.85
C LEU A 211 20.17 28.32 -44.71
N HIS A 212 18.91 28.42 -45.13
CA HIS A 212 18.00 27.38 -45.67
C HIS A 212 18.53 26.80 -47.02
N PRO A 213 17.83 25.84 -47.70
CA PRO A 213 16.77 24.90 -47.28
C PRO A 213 17.04 23.45 -47.79
N SER A 214 16.23 22.46 -47.39
CA SER A 214 15.63 21.40 -48.27
C SER A 214 14.99 20.26 -47.46
N SER A 215 13.67 20.14 -47.59
CA SER A 215 12.85 18.94 -47.35
C SER A 215 13.26 17.80 -48.34
N PRO A 216 12.91 16.50 -48.19
CA PRO A 216 11.56 16.03 -47.84
C PRO A 216 11.39 14.78 -46.97
N LEU A 217 10.24 14.78 -46.28
CA LEU A 217 9.29 13.70 -46.04
C LEU A 217 9.69 12.29 -46.51
N ARG A 218 9.73 11.33 -45.58
CA ARG A 218 9.33 9.94 -45.81
C ARG A 218 8.63 9.35 -44.58
N CYS A 219 7.42 8.87 -44.83
CA CYS A 219 6.62 8.02 -43.97
C CYS A 219 7.24 6.62 -43.85
N ALA A 220 6.95 5.92 -42.76
CA ALA A 220 6.64 4.48 -42.81
C ALA A 220 5.69 4.12 -41.66
N TRP A 221 4.68 3.35 -42.04
CA TRP A 221 3.71 2.67 -41.19
C TRP A 221 4.37 1.48 -40.48
#